data_AF-A0A8B4S1F5-F1
#
_entry.id   AF-A0A8B4S1F5-F1
#
_cell.length_a   1.000
_cell.length_b   1.000
_cell.length_c   1.000
_cell.angle_alpha   90.00
_cell.angle_beta   90.00
_cell.angle_gamma   90.00
#
_symmetry.space_group_name_H-M   'P 1'
#
loop_
_entity.id
_entity.type
_entity.pdbx_description
1 polymer ?
#
loop_
_entity_poly.entity_id
_entity_poly.type
_entity_poly.pdbx_seq_one_letter_code
_entity_poly.pdbx_strand_id
1 'polypeptide(L)'
;MKIFKDLPALVQALPELTLSDWVDLPADTAAQLEAPNQSPPADLLKQPALRFVVRDANEVPRMGHKPWMPVAVLARMHWPSSADAVAWSRFLQAEFGRSQRFVENHDVWDEADVPEPYWPPADASSDQRLAYWHQGLQAHFWMDEEPAQAKPFSRAELRLCEWRLGCSLPQSLRDYLLQLGVLEWAERLLSPRFVLMAPDADMDAIGPVQVVFPGIVDIVEMSAPQQAQALMAQLNELVVFGDYLSNGNLWCFDRRDGSVWYLDHDSSPLLTRMFDDAGDYLDALALMSLCHSHVVAQGRDDGDEQAEVLLAKRFGRALIRKWMY
;
A
#
# COMPACT_ATOMS: atom_id res chain seq x y z
N MET A 1 -1.04 19.13 26.13
CA MET A 1 -0.34 17.83 26.22
C MET A 1 -0.78 17.01 27.45
N LYS A 2 -1.30 15.78 27.26
CA LYS A 2 -1.66 14.81 28.32
C LYS A 2 -0.74 13.58 28.22
N ILE A 3 -0.40 12.94 29.34
CA ILE A 3 0.48 11.75 29.37
C ILE A 3 -0.27 10.58 30.00
N PHE A 4 -0.25 9.44 29.31
CA PHE A 4 -0.86 8.19 29.77
C PHE A 4 0.21 7.16 30.12
N LYS A 5 -0.04 6.44 31.22
CA LYS A 5 0.90 5.47 31.80
C LYS A 5 0.99 4.16 31.03
N ASP A 6 -0.03 3.82 30.25
CA ASP A 6 -0.11 2.60 29.47
C ASP A 6 -1.23 2.73 28.41
N LEU A 7 -1.31 1.76 27.50
CA LEU A 7 -2.30 1.77 26.43
C LEU A 7 -3.74 1.63 26.97
N PRO A 8 -4.05 0.76 27.96
CA PRO A 8 -5.39 0.71 28.56
C PRO A 8 -5.87 2.05 29.12
N ALA A 9 -5.01 2.81 29.81
CA ALA A 9 -5.37 4.13 30.33
C ALA A 9 -5.62 5.15 29.21
N LEU A 10 -4.83 5.12 28.13
CA LEU A 10 -5.10 5.92 26.94
C LEU A 10 -6.46 5.58 26.34
N VAL A 11 -6.74 4.28 26.16
CA VAL A 11 -7.97 3.77 25.54
C VAL A 11 -9.21 4.16 26.36
N GLN A 12 -9.16 4.06 27.69
CA GLN A 12 -10.23 4.51 28.57
C GLN A 12 -10.52 6.02 28.44
N ALA A 13 -9.50 6.81 28.13
CA ALA A 13 -9.63 8.26 27.99
C ALA A 13 -10.03 8.71 26.58
N LEU A 14 -9.97 7.85 25.55
CA LEU A 14 -10.28 8.22 24.16
C LEU A 14 -11.61 8.99 23.98
N PRO A 15 -12.72 8.65 24.67
CA PRO A 15 -13.99 9.40 24.53
C PRO A 15 -13.92 10.86 25.00
N GLU A 16 -12.91 11.21 25.81
CA GLU A 16 -12.72 12.55 26.39
C GLU A 16 -11.61 13.36 25.66
N LEU A 17 -11.00 12.79 24.62
CA LEU A 17 -9.93 13.41 23.84
C LEU A 17 -10.47 14.04 22.56
N THR A 18 -9.79 15.08 22.08
CA THR A 18 -10.16 15.73 20.82
C THR A 18 -9.75 14.82 19.66
N LEU A 19 -10.67 14.58 18.70
CA LEU A 19 -10.38 13.67 17.58
C LEU A 19 -9.25 14.14 16.67
N SER A 20 -8.99 15.45 16.60
CA SER A 20 -7.86 16.02 15.87
C SER A 20 -6.52 15.81 16.58
N ASP A 21 -6.51 15.49 17.86
CA ASP A 21 -5.27 15.31 18.61
C ASP A 21 -4.47 14.10 18.08
N TRP A 22 -3.15 14.17 18.27
CA TRP A 22 -2.24 13.09 17.95
C TRP A 22 -1.74 12.39 19.21
N VAL A 23 -1.58 11.08 19.10
CA VAL A 23 -0.87 10.26 20.07
C VAL A 23 0.54 10.04 19.55
N ASP A 24 1.52 10.40 20.36
CA ASP A 24 2.94 10.20 20.12
C ASP A 24 3.49 9.05 20.98
N LEU A 25 4.48 8.36 20.45
CA LEU A 25 5.26 7.31 21.11
C LEU A 25 6.72 7.75 21.30
N PRO A 26 7.46 7.16 22.26
CA PRO A 26 8.91 7.27 22.30
C PRO A 26 9.53 6.88 20.94
N ALA A 27 10.52 7.64 20.49
CA ALA A 27 11.09 7.47 19.14
C ALA A 27 11.62 6.06 18.89
N ASP A 28 12.25 5.44 19.89
CA ASP A 28 12.78 4.08 19.80
C ASP A 28 11.66 3.04 19.67
N THR A 29 10.52 3.25 20.35
CA THR A 29 9.35 2.38 20.23
C THR A 29 8.70 2.53 18.86
N ALA A 30 8.54 3.76 18.36
CA ALA A 30 8.02 4.01 17.02
C ALA A 30 8.88 3.33 15.95
N ALA A 31 10.21 3.47 16.03
CA ALA A 31 11.14 2.81 15.12
C ALA A 31 11.03 1.27 15.17
N GLN A 32 10.85 0.68 16.36
CA GLN A 32 10.66 -0.77 16.50
C GLN A 32 9.31 -1.25 15.94
N LEU A 33 8.24 -0.46 16.07
CA LEU A 33 6.94 -0.79 15.45
C LEU A 33 7.02 -0.77 13.92
N GLU A 34 7.86 0.10 13.36
CA GLU A 34 8.09 0.22 11.91
C GLU A 34 9.00 -0.91 11.38
N ALA A 35 9.87 -1.48 12.20
CA ALA A 35 10.79 -2.54 11.82
C ALA A 35 10.05 -3.86 11.47
N PRO A 36 10.23 -4.42 10.26
CA PRO A 36 9.54 -5.63 9.83
C PRO A 36 9.94 -6.92 10.53
N ASN A 37 11.15 -6.98 11.10
CA ASN A 37 11.76 -8.24 11.55
C ASN A 37 12.12 -8.25 13.05
N GLN A 38 11.62 -7.28 13.84
CA GLN A 38 11.85 -7.24 15.28
C GLN A 38 10.53 -7.50 16.02
N SER A 39 10.65 -7.95 17.29
CA SER A 39 9.60 -8.39 18.22
C SER A 39 8.17 -8.02 17.83
N PRO A 40 7.18 -8.93 17.94
CA PRO A 40 5.82 -8.69 17.44
C PRO A 40 5.33 -7.30 17.86
N PRO A 41 4.98 -6.41 16.92
CA PRO A 41 4.61 -5.02 17.23
C PRO A 41 3.56 -4.90 18.35
N ALA A 42 2.69 -5.90 18.45
CA ALA A 42 1.69 -6.05 19.51
C ALA A 42 2.28 -6.16 20.93
N ASP A 43 3.48 -6.74 21.11
CA ASP A 43 4.12 -6.92 22.41
C ASP A 43 4.80 -5.64 22.91
N LEU A 44 5.29 -4.80 22.00
CA LEU A 44 5.83 -3.47 22.34
C LEU A 44 4.74 -2.61 23.00
N LEU A 45 3.51 -2.66 22.48
CA LEU A 45 2.37 -1.90 22.98
C LEU A 45 1.87 -2.39 24.36
N LYS A 46 2.30 -3.56 24.83
CA LYS A 46 1.96 -4.12 26.15
C LYS A 46 2.95 -3.72 27.25
N GLN A 47 4.07 -3.08 26.89
CA GLN A 47 5.12 -2.79 27.86
C GLN A 47 4.61 -1.81 28.94
N PRO A 48 4.70 -2.16 30.24
CA PRO A 48 4.17 -1.33 31.33
C PRO A 48 4.95 -0.02 31.53
N ALA A 49 6.15 0.09 30.95
CA ALA A 49 6.95 1.31 30.94
C ALA A 49 6.64 2.24 29.77
N LEU A 50 5.87 1.78 28.77
CA LEU A 50 5.52 2.58 27.61
C LEU A 50 4.59 3.73 28.03
N ARG A 51 4.90 4.93 27.56
CA ARG A 51 4.11 6.13 27.81
C ARG A 51 3.58 6.67 26.50
N PHE A 52 2.34 7.13 26.53
CA PHE A 52 1.67 7.73 25.39
C PHE A 52 1.46 9.20 25.68
N VAL A 53 1.82 10.04 24.71
CA VAL A 53 1.68 11.50 24.84
C VAL A 53 0.62 11.97 23.87
N VAL A 54 -0.45 12.57 24.37
CA VAL A 54 -1.49 13.19 23.54
C VAL A 54 -1.20 14.67 23.42
N ARG A 55 -1.14 15.16 22.19
CA ARG A 55 -0.89 16.57 21.84
C ARG A 55 -1.88 17.09 20.81
N ASP A 56 -2.02 18.41 20.75
CA ASP A 56 -2.77 19.06 19.68
C ASP A 56 -2.07 18.83 18.33
N ALA A 57 -2.85 18.74 17.24
CA ALA A 57 -2.31 18.50 15.89
C ALA A 57 -1.31 19.57 15.45
N ASN A 58 -1.51 20.82 15.88
CA ASN A 58 -0.68 21.96 15.51
C ASN A 58 0.57 22.10 16.39
N GLU A 59 0.69 21.30 17.46
CA GLU A 59 1.88 21.26 18.31
C GLU A 59 2.94 20.32 17.73
N VAL A 60 4.21 20.72 17.79
CA VAL A 60 5.33 19.86 17.40
C VAL A 60 5.49 18.70 18.40
N PRO A 61 5.82 17.48 17.96
CA PRO A 61 6.12 16.37 18.85
C PRO A 61 7.18 16.73 19.90
N ARG A 62 7.01 16.22 21.11
CA ARG A 62 7.99 16.39 22.19
C ARG A 62 9.33 15.77 21.77
N MET A 63 10.45 16.38 22.17
CA MET A 63 11.79 15.79 21.96
C MET A 63 11.84 14.33 22.43
N GLY A 64 12.37 13.44 21.58
CA GLY A 64 12.44 12.01 21.84
C GLY A 64 11.11 11.25 21.62
N HIS A 65 10.08 11.91 21.10
CA HIS A 65 8.82 11.28 20.70
C HIS A 65 8.57 11.49 19.21
N LYS A 66 7.85 10.55 18.60
CA LYS A 66 7.36 10.62 17.23
C LYS A 66 5.84 10.48 17.22
N PRO A 67 5.14 11.13 16.28
CA PRO A 67 3.73 10.84 16.07
C PRO A 67 3.54 9.35 15.82
N TRP A 68 2.41 8.80 16.26
CA TRP A 68 2.06 7.42 16.03
C TRP A 68 0.70 7.30 15.35
N MET A 69 -0.37 7.75 16.02
CA MET A 69 -1.72 7.69 15.47
C MET A 69 -2.58 8.87 15.94
N PRO A 70 -3.49 9.38 15.11
CA PRO A 70 -4.52 10.32 15.54
C PRO A 70 -5.49 9.66 16.53
N VAL A 71 -6.02 10.46 17.47
CA VAL A 71 -7.10 10.04 18.36
C VAL A 71 -8.31 9.56 17.56
N ALA A 72 -8.63 10.20 16.44
CA ALA A 72 -9.71 9.77 15.54
C ALA A 72 -9.57 8.32 15.06
N VAL A 73 -8.36 7.84 14.78
CA VAL A 73 -8.13 6.47 14.30
C VAL A 73 -8.26 5.49 15.45
N LEU A 74 -7.63 5.79 16.60
CA LEU A 74 -7.70 4.95 17.80
C LEU A 74 -9.14 4.84 18.32
N ALA A 75 -9.91 5.92 18.32
CA ALA A 75 -11.29 5.94 18.80
C ALA A 75 -12.26 5.11 17.94
N ARG A 76 -11.92 4.85 16.68
CA ARG A 76 -12.71 4.01 15.77
C ARG A 76 -12.41 2.51 15.91
N MET A 77 -11.38 2.15 16.66
CA MET A 77 -11.03 0.76 16.89
C MET A 77 -11.94 0.13 17.96
N HIS A 78 -12.27 -1.15 17.77
CA HIS A 78 -13.12 -1.91 18.70
C HIS A 78 -12.29 -2.49 19.84
N TRP A 79 -11.80 -1.62 20.74
CA TRP A 79 -10.98 -2.03 21.87
C TRP A 79 -11.73 -2.98 22.82
N PRO A 80 -11.12 -4.11 23.22
CA PRO A 80 -11.71 -5.00 24.20
C PRO A 80 -11.69 -4.37 25.60
N SER A 81 -12.40 -5.00 26.55
CA SER A 81 -12.31 -4.58 27.96
C SER A 81 -10.88 -4.71 28.48
N SER A 82 -10.38 -3.70 29.20
CA SER A 82 -9.05 -3.71 29.81
C SER A 82 -8.88 -4.81 30.88
N ALA A 83 -9.97 -5.42 31.34
CA ALA A 83 -9.94 -6.53 32.28
C ALA A 83 -9.66 -7.90 31.61
N ASP A 84 -9.82 -8.00 30.28
CA ASP A 84 -9.61 -9.25 29.54
C ASP A 84 -8.26 -9.21 28.80
N ALA A 85 -7.22 -9.70 29.47
CA ALA A 85 -5.87 -9.74 28.93
C ALA A 85 -5.73 -10.62 27.66
N VAL A 86 -6.57 -11.64 27.51
CA VAL A 86 -6.53 -12.55 26.36
C VAL A 86 -7.16 -11.87 25.15
N ALA A 87 -8.35 -11.28 25.30
CA ALA A 87 -8.98 -10.49 24.25
C ALA A 87 -8.10 -9.31 23.83
N TRP A 88 -7.48 -8.62 24.79
CA TRP A 88 -6.53 -7.54 24.53
C TRP A 88 -5.33 -8.00 23.70
N SER A 89 -4.71 -9.11 24.07
CA SER A 89 -3.56 -9.65 23.33
C SER A 89 -3.93 -10.07 21.90
N ARG A 90 -5.09 -10.70 21.71
CA ARG A 90 -5.59 -11.07 20.38
C ARG A 90 -5.90 -9.85 19.53
N PHE A 91 -6.52 -8.84 20.13
CA PHE A 91 -6.83 -7.58 19.45
C PHE A 91 -5.56 -6.87 18.98
N LEU A 92 -4.55 -6.74 19.85
CA LEU A 92 -3.29 -6.10 19.48
C LEU A 92 -2.58 -6.86 18.35
N GLN A 93 -2.56 -8.19 18.40
CA GLN A 93 -1.98 -8.99 17.32
C GLN A 93 -2.77 -8.83 16.01
N ALA A 94 -4.10 -8.75 16.07
CA ALA A 94 -4.93 -8.61 14.88
C ALA A 94 -4.82 -7.22 14.23
N GLU A 95 -4.71 -6.15 15.02
CA GLU A 95 -4.66 -4.78 14.50
C GLU A 95 -3.24 -4.29 14.19
N PHE A 96 -2.27 -4.61 15.05
CA PHE A 96 -0.89 -4.11 14.94
C PHE A 96 0.11 -5.20 14.52
N GLY A 97 -0.25 -6.47 14.62
CA GLY A 97 0.57 -7.57 14.10
C GLY A 97 0.58 -7.58 12.56
N ARG A 98 1.61 -8.22 12.01
CA ARG A 98 1.80 -8.39 10.56
C ARG A 98 1.56 -9.84 10.20
N SER A 99 0.97 -10.09 9.02
CA SER A 99 0.72 -11.45 8.54
C SER A 99 2.01 -12.26 8.52
N GLN A 100 1.93 -13.54 8.84
CA GLN A 100 3.06 -14.48 8.75
C GLN A 100 2.86 -15.49 7.61
N ARG A 101 1.79 -15.34 6.82
CA ARG A 101 1.34 -16.34 5.83
C ARG A 101 2.39 -16.64 4.76
N PHE A 102 3.16 -15.65 4.35
CA PHE A 102 4.16 -15.72 3.27
C PHE A 102 5.54 -15.22 3.71
N VAL A 103 5.80 -15.18 5.03
CA VAL A 103 7.06 -14.66 5.60
C VAL A 103 8.13 -15.77 5.68
N GLU A 104 7.72 -17.04 5.61
CA GLU A 104 8.68 -18.15 5.57
C GLU A 104 9.50 -18.09 4.28
N ASN A 105 10.83 -18.19 4.41
CA ASN A 105 11.73 -18.26 3.26
C ASN A 105 11.42 -19.52 2.46
N HIS A 106 11.04 -19.34 1.21
CA HIS A 106 11.05 -20.40 0.22
C HIS A 106 12.44 -20.49 -0.41
N ASP A 107 12.87 -21.69 -0.75
CA ASP A 107 14.07 -21.88 -1.55
C ASP A 107 13.90 -21.18 -2.91
N VAL A 108 14.99 -20.61 -3.41
CA VAL A 108 15.05 -20.04 -4.77
C VAL A 108 14.79 -21.19 -5.76
N TRP A 109 13.94 -20.97 -6.75
CA TRP A 109 13.63 -22.00 -7.76
C TRP A 109 14.89 -22.38 -8.56
N ASP A 110 15.01 -23.66 -8.90
CA ASP A 110 15.87 -24.06 -10.00
C ASP A 110 15.24 -23.59 -11.33
N GLU A 111 16.04 -23.39 -12.37
CA GLU A 111 15.55 -22.97 -13.70
C GLU A 111 14.41 -23.87 -14.22
N ALA A 112 14.50 -25.17 -13.98
CA ALA A 112 13.50 -26.15 -14.41
C ALA A 112 12.16 -26.04 -13.65
N ASP A 113 12.16 -25.38 -12.50
CA ASP A 113 10.98 -25.22 -11.63
C ASP A 113 10.29 -23.86 -11.83
N VAL A 114 10.85 -22.97 -12.68
CA VAL A 114 10.22 -21.70 -13.01
C VAL A 114 8.90 -21.95 -13.76
N PRO A 115 7.76 -21.51 -13.20
CA PRO A 115 6.43 -21.83 -13.73
C PRO A 115 6.18 -21.20 -15.11
N GLU A 116 5.38 -21.89 -15.93
CA GLU A 116 4.83 -21.29 -17.15
C GLU A 116 3.87 -20.12 -16.83
N PRO A 117 3.85 -19.04 -17.62
CA PRO A 117 2.93 -17.93 -17.40
C PRO A 117 1.47 -18.33 -17.64
N TYR A 118 0.59 -17.97 -16.71
CA TYR A 118 -0.85 -18.25 -16.81
C TYR A 118 -1.67 -17.13 -16.18
N TRP A 119 -2.94 -17.05 -16.56
CA TRP A 119 -3.93 -16.21 -15.87
C TRP A 119 -4.67 -17.03 -14.82
N PRO A 120 -4.98 -16.48 -13.63
CA PRO A 120 -5.92 -17.11 -12.73
C PRO A 120 -7.30 -17.30 -13.40
N PRO A 121 -8.08 -18.30 -12.98
CA PRO A 121 -9.45 -18.48 -13.43
C PRO A 121 -10.29 -17.22 -13.28
N ALA A 122 -11.28 -17.01 -14.15
CA ALA A 122 -12.14 -15.83 -14.08
C ALA A 122 -12.97 -15.75 -12.77
N ASP A 123 -13.19 -16.90 -12.12
CA ASP A 123 -13.88 -17.07 -10.85
C ASP A 123 -12.91 -17.30 -9.68
N ALA A 124 -11.62 -16.93 -9.83
CA ALA A 124 -10.63 -17.10 -8.79
C ALA A 124 -11.03 -16.38 -7.50
N SER A 125 -10.94 -17.09 -6.37
CA SER A 125 -11.15 -16.52 -5.05
C SER A 125 -10.04 -15.53 -4.68
N SER A 126 -10.28 -14.69 -3.68
CA SER A 126 -9.25 -13.78 -3.14
C SER A 126 -7.99 -14.53 -2.69
N ASP A 127 -8.15 -15.74 -2.13
CA ASP A 127 -7.00 -16.57 -1.73
C ASP A 127 -6.21 -17.11 -2.93
N GLN A 128 -6.88 -17.45 -4.03
CA GLN A 128 -6.23 -17.90 -5.26
C GLN A 128 -5.48 -16.75 -5.94
N ARG A 129 -6.08 -15.56 -6.02
CA ARG A 129 -5.41 -14.36 -6.54
C ARG A 129 -4.19 -13.99 -5.69
N LEU A 130 -4.33 -14.06 -4.36
CA LEU A 130 -3.22 -13.78 -3.46
C LEU A 130 -2.05 -14.77 -3.64
N ALA A 131 -2.33 -16.06 -3.81
CA ALA A 131 -1.31 -17.06 -4.12
C ALA A 131 -0.65 -16.79 -5.49
N TYR A 132 -1.44 -16.36 -6.48
CA TYR A 132 -0.93 -15.97 -7.80
C TYR A 132 0.00 -14.75 -7.73
N TRP A 133 -0.37 -13.70 -6.98
CA TRP A 133 0.50 -12.55 -6.74
C TRP A 133 1.80 -12.93 -6.03
N HIS A 134 1.72 -13.82 -5.03
CA HIS A 134 2.92 -14.35 -4.38
C HIS A 134 3.82 -15.11 -5.37
N GLN A 135 3.24 -15.89 -6.29
CA GLN A 135 4.02 -16.58 -7.32
C GLN A 135 4.69 -15.59 -8.29
N GLY A 136 4.03 -14.51 -8.65
CA GLY A 136 4.65 -13.44 -9.44
C GLY A 136 5.79 -12.74 -8.69
N LEU A 137 5.66 -12.54 -7.37
CA LEU A 137 6.77 -12.04 -6.54
C LEU A 137 7.94 -13.02 -6.55
N GLN A 138 7.69 -14.32 -6.39
CA GLN A 138 8.73 -15.35 -6.47
C GLN A 138 9.44 -15.33 -7.82
N ALA A 139 8.69 -15.16 -8.92
CA ALA A 139 9.26 -15.00 -10.26
C ALA A 139 10.14 -13.74 -10.38
N HIS A 140 9.69 -12.62 -9.82
CA HIS A 140 10.46 -11.38 -9.83
C HIS A 140 11.78 -11.52 -9.05
N PHE A 141 11.74 -12.00 -7.79
CA PHE A 141 12.95 -12.13 -6.97
C PHE A 141 13.89 -13.23 -7.46
N TRP A 142 13.36 -14.27 -8.11
CA TRP A 142 14.18 -15.31 -8.74
C TRP A 142 15.15 -14.73 -9.80
N MET A 143 14.74 -13.68 -10.52
CA MET A 143 15.59 -12.98 -11.48
C MET A 143 16.84 -12.35 -10.84
N ASP A 144 16.78 -12.06 -9.54
CA ASP A 144 17.89 -11.53 -8.74
C ASP A 144 18.58 -12.64 -7.92
N GLU A 145 18.25 -13.91 -8.16
CA GLU A 145 18.71 -15.08 -7.38
C GLU A 145 18.37 -14.98 -5.87
N GLU A 146 17.31 -14.25 -5.53
CA GLU A 146 16.86 -14.04 -4.15
C GLU A 146 15.53 -14.75 -3.86
N PRO A 147 15.30 -15.19 -2.61
CA PRO A 147 13.99 -15.66 -2.20
C PRO A 147 13.04 -14.47 -2.06
N ALA A 148 11.79 -14.62 -2.51
CA ALA A 148 10.77 -13.63 -2.26
C ALA A 148 10.54 -13.43 -0.76
N GLN A 149 10.50 -12.16 -0.33
CA GLN A 149 10.30 -11.79 1.07
C GLN A 149 9.07 -10.92 1.21
N ALA A 150 7.96 -11.52 1.67
CA ALA A 150 6.78 -10.75 2.02
C ALA A 150 7.09 -9.75 3.15
N LYS A 151 6.60 -8.52 3.00
CA LYS A 151 6.73 -7.41 3.95
C LYS A 151 5.33 -6.82 4.29
N PRO A 152 4.41 -7.62 4.85
CA PRO A 152 3.03 -7.18 5.06
C PRO A 152 2.91 -5.99 6.02
N PHE A 153 1.94 -5.13 5.75
CA PHE A 153 1.52 -4.04 6.63
C PHE A 153 0.47 -4.54 7.65
N SER A 154 0.40 -3.87 8.80
CA SER A 154 -0.64 -4.10 9.80
C SER A 154 -1.95 -3.41 9.42
N ARG A 155 -3.07 -3.86 10.03
CA ARG A 155 -4.37 -3.22 9.81
C ARG A 155 -4.39 -1.78 10.31
N ALA A 156 -3.68 -1.49 11.41
CA ALA A 156 -3.59 -0.16 11.98
C ALA A 156 -2.89 0.83 11.02
N GLU A 157 -1.84 0.38 10.32
CA GLU A 157 -1.16 1.20 9.29
C GLU A 157 -2.09 1.52 8.12
N LEU A 158 -2.85 0.52 7.64
CA LEU A 158 -3.80 0.76 6.55
C LEU A 158 -4.96 1.66 7.00
N ARG A 159 -5.45 1.51 8.23
CA ARG A 159 -6.47 2.44 8.79
C ARG A 159 -5.95 3.87 8.88
N LEU A 160 -4.69 4.05 9.26
CA LEU A 160 -4.06 5.37 9.31
C LEU A 160 -3.96 5.97 7.90
N CYS A 161 -3.56 5.16 6.91
CA CYS A 161 -3.55 5.56 5.50
C CYS A 161 -4.94 5.98 5.03
N GLU A 162 -5.96 5.14 5.23
CA GLU A 162 -7.35 5.42 4.83
C GLU A 162 -7.94 6.65 5.52
N TRP A 163 -7.63 6.86 6.81
CA TRP A 163 -8.04 8.07 7.52
C TRP A 163 -7.43 9.32 6.91
N ARG A 164 -6.12 9.29 6.57
CA ARG A 164 -5.44 10.41 5.91
C ARG A 164 -6.02 10.69 4.53
N LEU A 165 -6.30 9.64 3.76
CA LEU A 165 -6.86 9.74 2.41
C LEU A 165 -8.33 10.18 2.41
N GLY A 166 -9.04 10.02 3.53
CA GLY A 166 -10.48 10.27 3.62
C GLY A 166 -11.34 9.23 2.88
N CYS A 167 -10.75 8.11 2.48
CA CYS A 167 -11.43 7.02 1.76
C CYS A 167 -10.79 5.67 2.10
N SER A 168 -11.51 4.58 1.79
CA SER A 168 -10.98 3.21 1.93
C SER A 168 -10.08 2.86 0.76
N LEU A 169 -9.05 2.05 1.00
CA LEU A 169 -8.28 1.43 -0.07
C LEU A 169 -9.18 0.42 -0.82
N PRO A 170 -9.01 0.25 -2.15
CA PRO A 170 -9.63 -0.86 -2.86
C PRO A 170 -9.30 -2.19 -2.17
N GLN A 171 -10.29 -3.09 -2.07
CA GLN A 171 -10.18 -4.29 -1.24
C GLN A 171 -9.00 -5.18 -1.66
N SER A 172 -8.76 -5.35 -2.97
CA SER A 172 -7.63 -6.13 -3.47
C SER A 172 -6.26 -5.50 -3.16
N LEU A 173 -6.14 -4.17 -3.26
CA LEU A 173 -4.92 -3.47 -2.84
C LEU A 173 -4.69 -3.62 -1.33
N ARG A 174 -5.77 -3.50 -0.54
CA ARG A 174 -5.73 -3.70 0.91
C ARG A 174 -5.27 -5.12 1.27
N ASP A 175 -5.83 -6.14 0.61
CA ASP A 175 -5.48 -7.54 0.86
C ASP A 175 -4.02 -7.84 0.46
N TYR A 176 -3.58 -7.31 -0.68
CA TYR A 176 -2.18 -7.40 -1.11
C TYR A 176 -1.24 -6.80 -0.05
N LEU A 177 -1.51 -5.58 0.41
CA LEU A 177 -0.67 -4.89 1.42
C LEU A 177 -0.68 -5.62 2.77
N LEU A 178 -1.81 -6.21 3.19
CA LEU A 178 -1.91 -6.96 4.45
C LEU A 178 -1.18 -8.30 4.45
N GLN A 179 -0.99 -8.91 3.28
CA GLN A 179 -0.51 -10.28 3.15
C GLN A 179 0.88 -10.38 2.55
N LEU A 180 1.18 -9.54 1.55
CA LEU A 180 2.43 -9.53 0.79
C LEU A 180 3.22 -8.26 1.04
N GLY A 181 2.64 -7.08 0.80
CA GLY A 181 3.25 -5.78 1.15
C GLY A 181 4.60 -5.47 0.50
N VAL A 182 5.00 -6.20 -0.54
CA VAL A 182 6.18 -5.86 -1.35
C VAL A 182 5.82 -4.71 -2.27
N LEU A 183 6.61 -3.63 -2.22
CA LEU A 183 6.31 -2.41 -2.96
C LEU A 183 7.03 -2.33 -4.31
N GLU A 184 8.15 -3.02 -4.46
CA GLU A 184 8.95 -3.01 -5.69
C GLU A 184 8.91 -4.41 -6.31
N TRP A 185 8.13 -4.58 -7.39
CA TRP A 185 8.11 -5.81 -8.18
C TRP A 185 7.38 -5.61 -9.51
N ALA A 186 8.07 -5.84 -10.63
CA ALA A 186 7.69 -5.43 -12.00
C ALA A 186 7.50 -3.91 -12.17
N GLU A 187 6.66 -3.29 -11.34
CA GLU A 187 6.46 -1.85 -11.19
C GLU A 187 6.47 -1.46 -9.71
N ARG A 188 6.45 -0.15 -9.43
CA ARG A 188 6.54 0.39 -8.08
C ARG A 188 5.16 0.71 -7.51
N LEU A 189 4.87 0.19 -6.32
CA LEU A 189 3.74 0.60 -5.48
C LEU A 189 4.20 1.63 -4.45
N LEU A 190 3.35 2.60 -4.16
CA LEU A 190 3.61 3.58 -3.11
C LEU A 190 3.31 3.02 -1.72
N SER A 191 3.99 3.56 -0.72
CA SER A 191 3.88 3.09 0.66
C SER A 191 2.58 3.57 1.32
N PRO A 192 1.87 2.73 2.08
CA PRO A 192 0.81 3.20 2.98
C PRO A 192 1.33 4.08 4.12
N ARG A 193 2.63 3.95 4.45
CA ARG A 193 3.31 4.78 5.43
C ARG A 193 3.68 6.12 4.80
N PHE A 194 3.65 7.15 5.64
CA PHE A 194 4.09 8.48 5.28
C PHE A 194 5.00 9.03 6.36
N VAL A 195 5.79 10.05 6.02
CA VAL A 195 6.55 10.85 6.97
C VAL A 195 5.56 11.56 7.87
N LEU A 196 5.43 11.08 9.11
CA LEU A 196 4.48 11.56 10.11
C LEU A 196 4.65 13.05 10.49
N MET A 197 5.70 13.70 9.99
CA MET A 197 5.94 15.15 10.14
C MET A 197 5.53 15.98 8.91
N ALA A 198 5.31 15.35 7.76
CA ALA A 198 4.93 16.00 6.51
C ALA A 198 4.02 15.11 5.64
N PRO A 199 2.88 14.60 6.17
CA PRO A 199 1.96 13.72 5.44
C PRO A 199 1.55 14.26 4.06
N ASP A 200 1.39 15.58 3.98
CA ASP A 200 0.84 16.27 2.80
C ASP A 200 1.93 16.66 1.78
N ALA A 201 3.18 16.24 2.01
CA ALA A 201 4.31 16.49 1.11
C ALA A 201 5.13 15.21 0.83
N ASP A 202 4.62 14.05 1.25
CA ASP A 202 5.30 12.77 1.04
C ASP A 202 4.91 12.16 -0.31
N MET A 203 5.81 12.28 -1.28
CA MET A 203 5.62 11.79 -2.64
C MET A 203 5.77 10.27 -2.75
N ASP A 204 6.39 9.60 -1.77
CA ASP A 204 6.58 8.15 -1.75
C ASP A 204 5.41 7.42 -1.07
N ALA A 205 4.45 8.17 -0.50
CA ALA A 205 3.27 7.64 0.14
C ALA A 205 2.07 7.62 -0.82
N ILE A 206 1.22 6.59 -0.69
CA ILE A 206 -0.10 6.54 -1.37
C ILE A 206 -0.82 7.87 -1.07
N GLY A 207 -1.27 8.61 -2.08
CA GLY A 207 -1.67 9.99 -1.82
C GLY A 207 -2.47 10.66 -2.92
N PRO A 208 -3.01 11.85 -2.65
CA PRO A 208 -3.64 12.68 -3.69
C PRO A 208 -2.65 12.95 -4.83
N VAL A 209 -3.15 13.01 -6.06
CA VAL A 209 -2.32 13.23 -7.25
C VAL A 209 -1.45 14.48 -7.13
N GLN A 210 -2.01 15.58 -6.60
CA GLN A 210 -1.29 16.86 -6.49
C GLN A 210 -0.17 16.84 -5.43
N VAL A 211 -0.21 15.89 -4.49
CA VAL A 211 0.87 15.69 -3.52
C VAL A 211 1.99 14.86 -4.14
N VAL A 212 1.63 13.73 -4.77
CA VAL A 212 2.59 12.80 -5.35
C VAL A 212 3.25 13.36 -6.60
N PHE A 213 2.49 14.08 -7.42
CA PHE A 213 2.98 14.73 -8.64
C PHE A 213 2.49 16.18 -8.74
N PRO A 214 3.17 17.12 -8.05
CA PRO A 214 2.77 18.53 -8.03
C PRO A 214 2.73 19.19 -9.42
N GLY A 215 3.55 18.72 -10.36
CA GLY A 215 3.61 19.21 -11.75
C GLY A 215 2.32 19.00 -12.54
N ILE A 216 1.38 18.19 -12.03
CA ILE A 216 0.06 18.02 -12.65
C ILE A 216 -0.72 19.33 -12.77
N VAL A 217 -0.49 20.28 -11.86
CA VAL A 217 -1.20 21.57 -11.86
C VAL A 217 -0.86 22.35 -13.13
N ASP A 218 0.41 22.42 -13.49
CA ASP A 218 0.87 23.11 -14.70
C ASP A 218 0.30 22.45 -15.96
N ILE A 219 0.23 21.12 -15.99
CA ILE A 219 -0.35 20.36 -17.12
C ILE A 219 -1.85 20.66 -17.28
N VAL A 220 -2.59 20.71 -16.16
CA VAL A 220 -4.01 21.04 -16.17
C VAL A 220 -4.24 22.49 -16.63
N GLU A 221 -3.41 23.44 -16.18
CA GLU A 221 -3.51 24.85 -16.53
C GLU A 221 -3.24 25.13 -18.03
N MET A 222 -2.48 24.27 -18.70
CA MET A 222 -2.26 24.35 -20.16
C MET A 222 -3.49 23.93 -20.98
N SER A 223 -4.51 23.32 -20.36
CA SER A 223 -5.74 22.91 -21.03
C SER A 223 -6.75 24.06 -21.18
N ALA A 224 -7.72 23.92 -22.08
CA ALA A 224 -8.81 24.90 -22.19
C ALA A 224 -9.58 25.02 -20.85
N PRO A 225 -10.09 26.20 -20.45
CA PRO A 225 -10.62 26.41 -19.09
C PRO A 225 -11.69 25.42 -18.63
N GLN A 226 -12.62 25.04 -19.51
CA GLN A 226 -13.66 24.04 -19.18
C GLN A 226 -13.07 22.63 -19.01
N GLN A 227 -12.07 22.28 -19.83
CA GLN A 227 -11.36 21.01 -19.74
C GLN A 227 -10.49 20.95 -18.49
N ALA A 228 -9.81 22.05 -18.14
CA ALA A 228 -9.02 22.18 -16.93
C ALA A 228 -9.89 21.97 -15.67
N GLN A 229 -11.07 22.60 -15.63
CA GLN A 229 -12.00 22.42 -14.51
C GLN A 229 -12.49 20.98 -14.38
N ALA A 230 -12.89 20.35 -15.49
CA ALA A 230 -13.35 18.96 -15.49
C ALA A 230 -12.24 17.98 -15.08
N LEU A 231 -11.03 18.20 -15.60
CA LEU A 231 -9.86 17.37 -15.30
C LEU A 231 -9.44 17.51 -13.84
N MET A 232 -9.39 18.73 -13.30
CA MET A 232 -9.08 18.95 -11.88
C MET A 232 -10.11 18.28 -10.97
N ALA A 233 -11.41 18.36 -11.33
CA ALA A 233 -12.45 17.67 -10.60
C ALA A 233 -12.25 16.14 -10.61
N GLN A 234 -11.81 15.57 -11.73
CA GLN A 234 -11.49 14.15 -11.82
C GLN A 234 -10.25 13.77 -11.01
N LEU A 235 -9.16 14.55 -11.10
CA LEU A 235 -7.92 14.32 -10.35
C LEU A 235 -8.15 14.35 -8.83
N ASN A 236 -9.07 15.18 -8.34
CA ASN A 236 -9.44 15.24 -6.93
C ASN A 236 -10.12 13.96 -6.41
N GLU A 237 -10.68 13.15 -7.30
CA GLU A 237 -11.26 11.84 -6.96
C GLU A 237 -10.23 10.70 -7.07
N LEU A 238 -9.04 10.96 -7.62
CA LEU A 238 -7.99 9.96 -7.78
C LEU A 238 -7.01 9.96 -6.61
N VAL A 239 -6.56 8.77 -6.25
CA VAL A 239 -5.51 8.53 -5.26
C VAL A 239 -4.43 7.69 -5.90
N VAL A 240 -3.21 8.20 -5.92
CA VAL A 240 -2.04 7.51 -6.47
C VAL A 240 -1.63 6.39 -5.53
N PHE A 241 -1.43 5.20 -6.06
CA PHE A 241 -0.96 4.03 -5.33
C PHE A 241 0.23 3.33 -6.00
N GLY A 242 0.61 3.73 -7.21
CA GLY A 242 1.78 3.21 -7.90
C GLY A 242 2.42 4.25 -8.81
N ASP A 243 3.69 4.03 -9.09
CA ASP A 243 4.56 4.83 -9.93
C ASP A 243 5.04 3.96 -11.08
N TYR A 244 4.91 4.47 -12.31
CA TYR A 244 5.34 3.76 -13.51
C TYR A 244 6.78 4.15 -13.84
N LEU A 245 7.73 3.26 -13.53
CA LEU A 245 9.14 3.36 -13.91
C LEU A 245 9.83 4.68 -13.54
N SER A 246 9.29 5.40 -12.55
CA SER A 246 9.74 6.72 -12.09
C SER A 246 9.85 7.75 -13.21
N ASN A 247 9.03 7.59 -14.26
CA ASN A 247 9.01 8.50 -15.39
C ASN A 247 8.00 9.65 -15.23
N GLY A 248 7.17 9.62 -14.18
CA GLY A 248 6.12 10.62 -13.91
C GLY A 248 4.70 10.14 -14.24
N ASN A 249 4.55 8.98 -14.90
CA ASN A 249 3.25 8.34 -15.06
C ASN A 249 2.85 7.59 -13.79
N LEU A 250 1.56 7.60 -13.47
CA LEU A 250 1.07 7.16 -12.17
C LEU A 250 -0.12 6.20 -12.29
N TRP A 251 -0.16 5.26 -11.36
CA TRP A 251 -1.32 4.41 -11.13
C TRP A 251 -2.18 4.98 -10.02
N CYS A 252 -3.44 5.26 -10.36
CA CYS A 252 -4.41 5.85 -9.45
C CYS A 252 -5.60 4.91 -9.26
N PHE A 253 -6.21 4.90 -8.08
CA PHE A 253 -7.56 4.39 -7.92
C PHE A 253 -8.55 5.54 -7.72
N ASP A 254 -9.76 5.38 -8.23
CA ASP A 254 -10.86 6.31 -8.00
C ASP A 254 -11.52 6.04 -6.65
N ARG A 255 -11.58 7.05 -5.78
CA ARG A 255 -12.13 6.92 -4.42
C ARG A 255 -13.61 6.54 -4.37
N ARG A 256 -14.35 6.67 -5.48
CA ARG A 256 -15.80 6.47 -5.55
C ARG A 256 -16.16 5.01 -5.85
N ASP A 257 -15.41 4.38 -6.76
CA ASP A 257 -15.72 3.04 -7.26
C ASP A 257 -14.54 2.05 -7.17
N GLY A 258 -13.33 2.51 -6.85
CA GLY A 258 -12.13 1.68 -6.76
C GLY A 258 -11.50 1.34 -8.12
N SER A 259 -12.03 1.86 -9.22
CA SER A 259 -11.47 1.64 -10.56
C SER A 259 -10.05 2.20 -10.68
N VAL A 260 -9.22 1.53 -11.47
CA VAL A 260 -7.82 1.90 -11.67
C VAL A 260 -7.68 2.75 -12.92
N TRP A 261 -6.98 3.86 -12.77
CA TRP A 261 -6.67 4.84 -13.81
C TRP A 261 -5.17 4.97 -13.98
N TYR A 262 -4.75 5.05 -15.23
CA TYR A 262 -3.39 5.42 -15.60
C TYR A 262 -3.37 6.91 -15.93
N LEU A 263 -2.52 7.64 -15.20
CA LEU A 263 -2.19 9.03 -15.47
C LEU A 263 -0.92 9.03 -16.31
N ASP A 264 -1.10 9.36 -17.59
CA ASP A 264 -0.03 9.47 -18.57
C ASP A 264 0.22 10.94 -18.88
N HIS A 265 1.23 11.51 -18.25
CA HIS A 265 1.55 12.93 -18.40
C HIS A 265 2.22 13.27 -19.74
N ASP A 266 2.67 12.26 -20.50
CA ASP A 266 3.38 12.40 -21.76
C ASP A 266 2.44 12.38 -22.98
N SER A 267 1.32 11.66 -22.90
CA SER A 267 0.44 11.46 -24.05
C SER A 267 -1.05 11.63 -23.77
N SER A 268 -1.80 11.99 -24.81
CA SER A 268 -3.26 12.13 -24.74
C SER A 268 -3.95 10.77 -24.93
N PRO A 269 -5.04 10.47 -24.18
CA PRO A 269 -5.58 11.26 -23.08
C PRO A 269 -4.73 11.12 -21.81
N LEU A 270 -4.70 12.20 -21.00
CA LEU A 270 -3.96 12.27 -19.74
C LEU A 270 -4.42 11.19 -18.75
N LEU A 271 -5.72 10.92 -18.69
CA LEU A 271 -6.31 9.91 -17.81
C LEU A 271 -7.00 8.84 -18.64
N THR A 272 -6.62 7.59 -18.41
CA THR A 272 -7.24 6.40 -19.01
C THR A 272 -7.69 5.45 -17.92
N ARG A 273 -8.98 5.06 -17.90
CA ARG A 273 -9.44 3.97 -17.03
C ARG A 273 -8.90 2.67 -17.58
N MET A 274 -8.10 1.98 -16.78
CA MET A 274 -7.40 0.75 -17.18
C MET A 274 -8.08 -0.50 -16.65
N PHE A 275 -8.48 -0.48 -15.38
CA PHE A 275 -9.07 -1.65 -14.73
C PHE A 275 -10.25 -1.26 -13.86
N ASP A 276 -11.13 -2.23 -13.60
CA ASP A 276 -12.26 -2.05 -12.69
C ASP A 276 -11.88 -2.30 -11.23
N ASP A 277 -10.79 -3.04 -11.00
CA ASP A 277 -10.29 -3.41 -9.68
C ASP A 277 -8.75 -3.36 -9.62
N ALA A 278 -8.19 -2.99 -8.47
CA ALA A 278 -6.74 -2.98 -8.24
C ALA A 278 -6.11 -4.38 -8.32
N GLY A 279 -6.90 -5.43 -8.09
CA GLY A 279 -6.44 -6.79 -8.28
C GLY A 279 -6.14 -7.12 -9.74
N ASP A 280 -6.84 -6.53 -10.72
CA ASP A 280 -6.57 -6.81 -12.14
C ASP A 280 -5.21 -6.25 -12.56
N TYR A 281 -4.85 -5.10 -12.00
CA TYR A 281 -3.51 -4.53 -12.11
C TYR A 281 -2.46 -5.46 -11.47
N LEU A 282 -2.70 -5.96 -10.24
CA LEU A 282 -1.79 -6.90 -9.57
C LEU A 282 -1.67 -8.26 -10.29
N ASP A 283 -2.76 -8.74 -10.89
CA ASP A 283 -2.74 -9.94 -11.74
C ASP A 283 -1.87 -9.71 -12.98
N ALA A 284 -1.95 -8.52 -13.58
CA ALA A 284 -1.11 -8.15 -14.72
C ALA A 284 0.38 -8.08 -14.35
N LEU A 285 0.73 -7.46 -13.21
CA LEU A 285 2.12 -7.42 -12.71
C LEU A 285 2.68 -8.83 -12.48
N ALA A 286 1.89 -9.70 -11.82
CA ALA A 286 2.29 -11.08 -11.58
C ALA A 286 2.52 -11.83 -12.90
N LEU A 287 1.66 -11.63 -13.90
CA LEU A 287 1.86 -12.22 -15.22
C LEU A 287 3.14 -11.72 -15.89
N MET A 288 3.42 -10.41 -15.84
CA MET A 288 4.64 -9.84 -16.41
C MET A 288 5.89 -10.47 -15.78
N SER A 289 5.94 -10.55 -14.44
CA SER A 289 7.05 -11.22 -13.74
C SER A 289 7.19 -12.69 -14.16
N LEU A 290 6.09 -13.43 -14.27
CA LEU A 290 6.09 -14.83 -14.70
C LEU A 290 6.59 -14.98 -16.15
N CYS A 291 6.17 -14.09 -17.06
CA CYS A 291 6.65 -14.10 -18.45
C CYS A 291 8.17 -13.90 -18.48
N HIS A 292 8.67 -12.90 -17.76
CA HIS A 292 10.09 -12.57 -17.76
C HIS A 292 10.94 -13.70 -17.20
N SER A 293 10.58 -14.23 -16.03
CA SER A 293 11.35 -15.33 -15.42
C SER A 293 11.30 -16.60 -16.29
N HIS A 294 10.14 -16.92 -16.85
CA HIS A 294 9.98 -18.14 -17.64
C HIS A 294 10.78 -18.12 -18.96
N VAL A 295 10.81 -16.99 -19.67
CA VAL A 295 11.65 -16.90 -20.89
C VAL A 295 13.13 -16.96 -20.55
N VAL A 296 13.54 -16.33 -19.45
CA VAL A 296 14.94 -16.30 -18.99
C VAL A 296 15.40 -17.70 -18.60
N ALA A 297 14.57 -18.47 -17.89
CA ALA A 297 14.84 -19.88 -17.57
C ALA A 297 14.99 -20.77 -18.82
N GLN A 298 14.47 -20.33 -19.98
CA GLN A 298 14.65 -21.01 -21.26
C GLN A 298 15.84 -20.47 -22.09
N GLY A 299 16.61 -19.53 -21.54
CA GLY A 299 17.69 -18.84 -22.25
C GLY A 299 17.22 -17.88 -23.34
N ARG A 300 16.01 -17.31 -23.19
CA ARG A 300 15.42 -16.30 -24.10
C ARG A 300 15.31 -14.93 -23.42
N ASP A 301 15.10 -13.89 -24.21
CA ASP A 301 15.01 -12.49 -23.78
C ASP A 301 13.72 -11.76 -24.22
N ASP A 302 12.73 -12.49 -24.74
CA ASP A 302 11.47 -11.94 -25.30
C ASP A 302 10.30 -11.94 -24.30
N GLY A 303 10.60 -11.61 -23.04
CA GLY A 303 9.65 -11.71 -21.92
C GLY A 303 8.57 -10.62 -21.98
N ASP A 304 8.97 -9.40 -22.31
CA ASP A 304 8.08 -8.25 -22.48
C ASP A 304 7.09 -8.50 -23.63
N GLU A 305 7.57 -9.04 -24.76
CA GLU A 305 6.72 -9.38 -25.90
C GLU A 305 5.72 -10.48 -25.57
N GLN A 306 6.15 -11.51 -24.81
CA GLN A 306 5.24 -12.55 -24.35
C GLN A 306 4.17 -11.98 -23.42
N ALA A 307 4.55 -11.11 -22.49
CA ALA A 307 3.63 -10.43 -21.59
C ALA A 307 2.64 -9.55 -22.35
N GLU A 308 3.11 -8.72 -23.29
CA GLU A 308 2.26 -7.85 -24.11
C GLU A 308 1.19 -8.66 -24.85
N VAL A 309 1.56 -9.79 -25.46
CA VAL A 309 0.62 -10.67 -26.19
C VAL A 309 -0.48 -11.21 -25.25
N LEU A 310 -0.11 -11.68 -24.07
CA LEU A 310 -1.05 -12.27 -23.10
C LEU A 310 -1.95 -11.20 -22.45
N LEU A 311 -1.38 -10.04 -22.14
CA LEU A 311 -2.10 -8.86 -21.64
C LEU A 311 -3.09 -8.34 -22.68
N ALA A 312 -2.66 -8.18 -23.93
CA ALA A 312 -3.50 -7.67 -25.01
C ALA A 312 -4.64 -8.62 -25.35
N LYS A 313 -4.44 -9.94 -25.15
CA LYS A 313 -5.50 -10.94 -25.29
C LYS A 313 -6.58 -10.79 -24.22
N ARG A 314 -6.22 -10.37 -23.00
CA ARG A 314 -7.16 -10.20 -21.88
C ARG A 314 -7.83 -8.83 -21.86
N PHE A 315 -7.04 -7.76 -21.94
CA PHE A 315 -7.52 -6.39 -21.76
C PHE A 315 -7.72 -5.63 -23.07
N GLY A 316 -7.29 -6.21 -24.19
CA GLY A 316 -7.36 -5.59 -25.50
C GLY A 316 -6.11 -4.77 -25.85
N ARG A 317 -5.73 -4.82 -27.13
CA ARG A 317 -4.50 -4.20 -27.65
C ARG A 317 -4.42 -2.69 -27.44
N ALA A 318 -5.53 -1.98 -27.51
CA ALA A 318 -5.52 -0.52 -27.38
C ALA A 318 -5.09 -0.07 -25.98
N LEU A 319 -5.56 -0.79 -24.95
CA LEU A 319 -5.27 -0.51 -23.56
C LEU A 319 -3.81 -0.83 -23.24
N ILE A 320 -3.32 -1.99 -23.67
CA ILE A 320 -1.93 -2.39 -23.44
C ILE A 320 -0.94 -1.49 -24.18
N ARG A 321 -1.29 -1.05 -25.39
CA ARG A 321 -0.47 -0.05 -26.07
C ARG A 321 -0.38 1.25 -25.29
N LYS A 322 -1.47 1.72 -24.68
CA LYS A 322 -1.48 2.94 -23.86
C LYS A 322 -0.67 2.79 -22.57
N TRP A 323 -0.58 1.58 -22.02
CA TRP A 323 0.27 1.30 -20.87
C TRP A 323 1.75 1.31 -21.28
N MET A 324 2.12 0.52 -22.29
CA MET A 324 3.52 0.19 -22.56
C MET A 324 4.23 1.17 -23.52
N TYR A 325 3.50 2.03 -24.26
CA TYR A 325 4.05 2.92 -25.30
C TYR A 325 3.39 4.30 -25.30
#